data_AF-A0A3N5L1W9-F1
#
_entry.id   AF-A0A3N5L1W9-F1
#
_cell.length_a   1.000
_cell.length_b   1.000
_cell.length_c   1.000
_cell.angle_alpha   90.00
_cell.angle_beta   90.00
_cell.angle_gamma   90.00
#
_symmetry.space_group_name_H-M   'P 1'
#
loop_
_entity.id
_entity.type
_entity.pdbx_description
1 polymer ?
#
loop_
_entity_poly.entity_id
_entity_poly.type
_entity_poly.pdbx_seq_one_letter_code
_entity_poly.pdbx_strand_id
1 'polypeptide(L)'
;MMGDIEKRIEKWRSSKQPVSKKDLEPVLNYYFPGWKSGKGTSHLYKLYHEKLINNTDYFYGHFTIPVTGGNKVKYIYIKQLIKAIEIIETKF
;
A
#
# COMPACT_ATOMS: atom_id res chain seq x y z
N MET A 1 -4.31 -2.11 -22.91
CA MET A 1 -4.37 -0.77 -22.30
C MET A 1 -4.08 -0.94 -20.82
N MET A 2 -3.09 -0.25 -20.26
CA MET A 2 -2.71 -0.37 -18.85
C MET A 2 -3.81 0.25 -17.97
N GLY A 3 -4.20 -0.43 -16.89
CA GLY A 3 -5.25 0.03 -15.98
C GLY A 3 -4.84 1.26 -15.18
N ASP A 4 -5.81 2.02 -14.66
CA ASP A 4 -5.51 3.25 -13.89
C ASP A 4 -4.73 2.98 -12.60
N ILE A 5 -4.89 1.79 -12.00
CA ILE A 5 -4.15 1.35 -10.81
C ILE A 5 -2.68 1.08 -11.17
N GLU A 6 -2.42 0.34 -12.24
CA GLU A 6 -1.06 0.06 -12.72
C GLU A 6 -0.30 1.34 -13.06
N LYS A 7 -0.96 2.31 -13.73
CA LYS A 7 -0.37 3.63 -14.02
C LYS A 7 0.02 4.39 -12.75
N ARG A 8 -0.78 4.30 -11.69
CA ARG A 8 -0.47 4.93 -10.39
C ARG A 8 0.76 4.29 -9.76
N ILE A 9 0.84 2.97 -9.76
CA ILE A 9 1.98 2.21 -9.24
C ILE A 9 3.25 2.57 -10.00
N GLU A 10 3.19 2.60 -11.33
CA GLU A 10 4.35 2.94 -12.17
C GLU A 10 4.88 4.35 -11.87
N LYS A 11 3.96 5.32 -11.73
CA LYS A 11 4.32 6.69 -11.32
C LYS A 11 5.00 6.72 -9.95
N TRP A 12 4.60 5.86 -9.02
CA TRP A 12 5.18 5.82 -7.67
C TRP A 12 6.53 5.13 -7.61
N ARG A 13 6.84 4.20 -8.53
CA ARG A 13 8.16 3.54 -8.61
C ARG A 13 9.30 4.55 -8.82
N SER A 14 9.06 5.58 -9.63
CA SER A 14 10.04 6.61 -9.98
C SER A 14 9.97 7.85 -9.09
N SER A 15 8.90 8.03 -8.32
CA SER A 15 8.65 9.23 -7.53
C SER A 15 9.08 9.11 -6.08
N LYS A 16 9.71 10.16 -5.53
CA LYS A 16 9.97 10.33 -4.09
C LYS A 16 8.95 11.24 -3.40
N GLN A 17 7.90 11.65 -4.13
CA GLN A 17 6.88 12.54 -3.58
C GLN A 17 5.92 11.79 -2.67
N PRO A 18 5.41 12.45 -1.60
CA PRO A 18 4.33 11.89 -0.80
C PRO A 18 3.07 11.67 -1.64
N VAL A 19 2.31 10.63 -1.33
CA VAL A 19 1.06 10.26 -2.02
C VAL A 19 -0.14 10.65 -1.16
N SER A 20 -1.19 11.19 -1.78
CA SER A 20 -2.42 11.56 -1.07
C SER A 20 -3.24 10.32 -0.69
N LYS A 21 -4.05 10.40 0.38
CA LYS A 21 -4.98 9.32 0.71
C LYS A 21 -5.92 8.96 -0.45
N LYS A 22 -6.46 9.99 -1.10
CA LYS A 22 -7.36 9.86 -2.26
C LYS A 22 -6.72 9.06 -3.40
N ASP A 23 -5.40 9.18 -3.55
CA ASP A 23 -4.68 8.43 -4.58
C ASP A 23 -4.29 7.01 -4.15
N LEU A 24 -4.07 6.82 -2.85
CA LEU A 24 -3.67 5.56 -2.23
C LEU A 24 -4.84 4.58 -2.08
N GLU A 25 -5.98 5.05 -1.58
CA GLU A 25 -7.14 4.21 -1.22
C GLU A 25 -7.68 3.37 -2.38
N PRO A 26 -7.75 3.86 -3.64
CA PRO A 26 -8.11 3.00 -4.77
C PRO A 26 -7.17 1.81 -4.98
N VAL A 27 -5.86 2.00 -4.75
CA VAL A 27 -4.87 0.92 -4.83
C VAL A 27 -5.04 -0.06 -3.67
N LEU A 28 -5.32 0.44 -2.46
CA LEU A 28 -5.60 -0.42 -1.31
C LEU A 28 -6.88 -1.23 -1.49
N ASN A 29 -7.95 -0.63 -2.04
CA ASN A 29 -9.19 -1.34 -2.35
C ASN A 29 -8.99 -2.48 -3.35
N TYR A 30 -8.05 -2.31 -4.29
CA TYR A 30 -7.75 -3.31 -5.30
C TYR A 30 -6.92 -4.47 -4.75
N TYR A 31 -5.77 -4.20 -4.12
CA TYR A 31 -4.85 -5.27 -3.68
C TYR A 31 -5.10 -5.78 -2.27
N PHE A 32 -5.78 -5.01 -1.42
CA PHE A 32 -5.97 -5.34 -0.01
C PHE A 32 -7.45 -5.17 0.37
N PRO A 33 -8.39 -5.85 -0.31
CA PRO A 33 -9.81 -5.74 0.02
C PRO A 33 -10.02 -6.16 1.48
N GLY A 34 -10.47 -5.23 2.33
CA GLY A 34 -10.59 -5.43 3.77
C GLY A 34 -9.51 -4.76 4.63
N TRP A 35 -8.68 -3.90 4.04
CA TRP A 35 -7.83 -2.98 4.80
C TRP A 35 -8.64 -2.18 5.82
N LYS A 36 -8.02 -1.84 6.95
CA LYS A 36 -8.67 -1.10 8.03
C LYS A 36 -7.93 0.20 8.30
N SER A 37 -8.63 1.33 8.29
CA SER A 37 -8.14 2.54 8.95
C SER A 37 -8.36 2.40 10.45
N GLY A 38 -7.41 2.85 11.28
CA GLY A 38 -7.68 2.98 12.71
C GLY A 38 -8.84 3.95 12.98
N LYS A 39 -9.73 3.65 13.93
CA LYS A 39 -10.76 4.59 14.40
C LYS A 39 -10.08 5.77 15.13
N GLY A 40 -10.48 7.02 14.86
CA GLY A 40 -9.99 8.24 15.54
C GLY A 40 -8.80 8.93 14.87
N THR A 41 -7.88 9.50 15.66
CA THR A 41 -6.61 10.15 15.25
C THR A 41 -5.56 9.19 14.68
N SER A 42 -5.92 7.93 14.48
CA SER A 42 -5.02 6.89 14.02
C SER A 42 -4.70 7.08 12.54
N HIS A 43 -3.56 7.70 12.33
CA HIS A 43 -2.83 7.89 11.09
C HIS A 43 -2.37 6.58 10.40
N LEU A 44 -3.03 5.43 10.58
CA LEU A 44 -2.51 4.14 10.13
C LEU A 44 -3.53 3.38 9.29
N TYR A 45 -3.11 2.94 8.11
CA TYR A 45 -3.77 1.87 7.36
C TYR A 45 -3.16 0.53 7.78
N LYS A 46 -4.01 -0.42 8.19
CA LYS A 46 -3.62 -1.80 8.50
C LYS A 46 -3.96 -2.68 7.31
N LEU A 47 -2.95 -3.34 6.76
CA LEU A 47 -3.03 -4.16 5.56
C LEU A 47 -2.76 -5.62 5.90
N TYR A 48 -3.37 -6.52 5.13
CA TYR A 48 -3.19 -7.96 5.21
C TYR A 48 -3.35 -8.56 3.82
N HIS A 49 -2.48 -9.51 3.48
CA HIS A 49 -2.67 -10.35 2.30
C HIS A 49 -2.04 -11.72 2.51
N GLU A 50 -2.73 -12.79 2.12
CA GLU A 50 -2.29 -14.18 2.33
C GLU A 50 -0.95 -14.50 1.65
N LYS A 51 -0.76 -14.01 0.41
CA LYS A 51 0.51 -14.17 -0.33
C LYS A 51 1.73 -13.54 0.37
N LEU A 52 1.53 -12.68 1.37
CA LEU A 52 2.62 -12.07 2.13
C LEU A 52 3.02 -12.90 3.36
N ILE A 53 2.28 -13.95 3.72
CA ILE A 53 2.54 -14.75 4.95
C ILE A 53 3.95 -15.35 4.96
N ASN A 54 4.44 -15.84 3.81
CA ASN A 54 5.74 -16.49 3.70
C ASN A 54 6.90 -15.52 3.47
N ASN A 55 6.64 -14.21 3.47
CA ASN A 55 7.67 -13.20 3.27
C ASN A 55 8.06 -12.57 4.61
N THR A 56 9.35 -12.66 4.95
CA THR A 56 9.90 -12.23 6.24
C THR A 56 9.74 -10.74 6.53
N ASP A 57 9.51 -9.91 5.51
CA ASP A 57 9.28 -8.47 5.67
C ASP A 57 7.87 -8.14 6.19
N TYR A 58 6.98 -9.14 6.25
CA TYR A 58 5.57 -8.97 6.62
C TYR A 58 5.18 -9.94 7.74
N PHE A 59 4.80 -9.39 8.89
CA PHE A 59 4.48 -10.17 10.07
C PHE A 59 3.18 -10.97 9.86
N TYR A 60 3.31 -12.26 9.51
CA TYR A 60 2.18 -13.11 9.10
C TYR A 60 1.33 -12.45 8.00
N GLY A 61 1.98 -11.80 7.03
CA GLY A 61 1.32 -11.09 5.93
C GLY A 61 0.68 -9.76 6.30
N HIS A 62 0.87 -9.28 7.53
CA HIS A 62 0.41 -7.97 7.98
C HIS A 62 1.50 -6.89 7.87
N PHE A 63 1.09 -5.67 7.54
CA PHE A 63 1.90 -4.47 7.71
C PHE A 63 1.02 -3.22 7.85
N THR A 64 1.65 -2.09 8.16
CA THR A 64 0.93 -0.83 8.33
C THR A 64 1.55 0.29 7.49
N ILE A 65 0.70 1.20 7.01
CA ILE A 65 1.11 2.40 6.29
C ILE A 65 0.67 3.61 7.10
N PRO A 66 1.62 4.40 7.66
CA PRO A 66 1.30 5.64 8.32
C PRO A 66 1.06 6.80 7.36
N VAL A 67 0.12 7.64 7.76
CA VAL A 67 -0.31 8.89 7.14
C VAL A 67 0.26 10.03 7.98
N THR A 68 1.09 10.85 7.37
CA THR A 68 1.64 12.04 8.01
C THR A 68 0.84 13.30 7.62
N GLY A 69 0.65 14.22 8.56
CA GLY A 69 -0.05 15.48 8.31
C GLY A 69 -1.51 15.29 7.87
N GLY A 70 -2.17 14.23 8.35
CA GLY A 70 -3.59 13.95 8.12
C GLY A 70 -3.99 13.46 6.73
N ASN A 71 -3.20 13.73 5.67
CA ASN A 71 -3.64 13.48 4.29
C ASN A 71 -2.58 12.92 3.32
N LYS A 72 -1.32 12.74 3.76
CA LYS A 72 -0.24 12.28 2.88
C LYS A 72 0.54 11.11 3.46
N VAL A 73 0.94 10.17 2.61
CA VAL A 73 1.80 9.04 2.95
C VAL A 73 3.20 9.30 2.39
N LYS A 74 4.23 9.17 3.23
CA LYS A 74 5.62 9.35 2.83
C LYS A 74 6.05 8.27 1.83
N TYR A 75 6.93 8.63 0.89
CA TYR A 75 7.39 7.73 -0.16
C TYR A 75 8.00 6.42 0.37
N ILE A 76 8.62 6.44 1.55
CA ILE A 76 9.20 5.23 2.18
C ILE A 76 8.15 4.13 2.38
N TYR A 77 6.92 4.51 2.76
CA TYR A 77 5.82 3.56 2.97
C TYR A 77 5.14 3.17 1.65
N ILE A 78 5.16 4.08 0.66
CA ILE A 78 4.74 3.74 -0.70
C ILE A 78 5.70 2.73 -1.33
N LYS A 79 7.01 2.84 -1.09
CA LYS A 79 8.00 1.86 -1.53
C LYS A 79 7.75 0.49 -0.88
N GLN A 80 7.41 0.45 0.41
CA GLN A 80 7.04 -0.79 1.08
C GLN A 80 5.75 -1.41 0.49
N LEU A 81 4.75 -0.58 0.17
CA LEU A 81 3.52 -1.01 -0.49
C LEU A 81 3.78 -1.59 -1.89
N ILE A 82 4.61 -0.93 -2.70
CA ILE A 82 4.95 -1.42 -4.04
C ILE A 82 5.60 -2.80 -3.97
N LYS A 83 6.57 -3.02 -3.06
CA LYS A 83 7.16 -4.34 -2.82
C LYS A 83 6.11 -5.40 -2.49
N ALA A 84 5.14 -5.05 -1.64
CA ALA A 84 4.06 -5.97 -1.28
C ALA A 84 3.22 -6.34 -2.50
N ILE A 85 2.88 -5.34 -3.35
CA ILE A 85 2.13 -5.54 -4.59
C ILE A 85 2.91 -6.42 -5.57
N GLU A 86 4.21 -6.21 -5.73
CA GLU A 86 5.06 -7.06 -6.60
C GLU A 86 5.02 -8.53 -6.16
N ILE A 87 5.06 -8.80 -4.86
CA ILE A 87 4.92 -10.16 -4.32
C ILE A 87 3.53 -10.73 -4.62
N ILE A 88 2.47 -9.92 -4.49
CA ILE A 88 1.09 -10.34 -4.74
C ILE A 88 0.85 -10.66 -6.22
N GLU A 89 1.43 -9.85 -7.11
CA GLU A 89 1.31 -9.98 -8.57
C GLU A 89 2.21 -11.07 -9.16
N THR A 90 3.30 -11.41 -8.49
CA THR A 90 4.15 -12.53 -8.91
C THR A 90 3.33 -13.81 -8.83
N LYS A 91 2.91 -14.30 -9.99
CA LYS A 91 2.21 -15.57 -10.16
C LYS A 91 3.19 -16.70 -9.82
N PHE A 92 2.83 -17.51 -8.83
CA PHE A 92 3.13 -18.94 -8.89
C PHE A 92 2.00 -19.61 -9.69
#